data_AF-A0AAJ2GZE0-F1
#
_entry.id   AF-A0AAJ2GZE0-F1
#
_cell.length_a   1.000
_cell.length_b   1.000
_cell.length_c   1.000
_cell.angle_alpha   90.00
_cell.angle_beta   90.00
_cell.angle_gamma   90.00
#
_symmetry.space_group_name_H-M   'P 1'
#
loop_
_entity.id
_entity.type
_entity.pdbx_description
1 polymer ?
#
loop_
_entity_poly.entity_id
_entity_poly.type
_entity_poly.pdbx_seq_one_letter_code
_entity_poly.pdbx_strand_id
1 'polypeptide(L)'
;SPLRQLEVLREELITWFGADASRQPGDVVVFVPNLPDIAPLIANVFSSGSGFSLPVHVTGVVQPDAEQLWQAMLGYFTLLSGRFSIEDLMDWLALPDVQQCYDLSLEQVGRLGEMLADAG
;
A
#
# COMPACT_ATOMS: atom_id res chain seq x y z
N SER A 1 3.46 -22.71 7.20
CA SER A 1 2.87 -21.68 6.32
C SER A 1 3.87 -20.53 6.18
N PRO A 2 3.81 -19.72 5.11
CA PRO A 2 4.67 -18.55 4.94
C PRO A 2 4.56 -17.57 6.13
N LEU A 3 3.36 -17.39 6.69
CA LEU A 3 3.16 -16.58 7.90
C LEU A 3 3.99 -17.08 9.10
N ARG A 4 3.91 -18.38 9.41
CA ARG A 4 4.67 -19.01 10.50
C ARG A 4 6.19 -18.87 10.29
N GLN A 5 6.65 -18.94 9.04
CA GLN A 5 8.06 -18.78 8.71
C GLN A 5 8.55 -17.35 8.98
N LEU A 6 7.73 -16.34 8.66
CA LEU A 6 8.04 -14.94 8.97
C LEU A 6 8.03 -14.65 10.48
N GLU A 7 7.10 -15.24 11.23
CA GLU A 7 7.06 -15.15 12.69
C GLU A 7 8.36 -15.68 13.33
N VAL A 8 8.76 -16.89 12.94
CA VAL A 8 10.00 -17.53 13.43
C VAL A 8 11.22 -16.71 13.02
N LEU A 9 11.28 -16.24 11.77
CA LEU A 9 12.37 -15.38 11.32
C LEU A 9 12.50 -14.11 12.16
N ARG A 10 11.38 -13.47 12.50
CA ARG A 10 11.37 -12.28 13.36
C ARG A 10 11.93 -12.60 14.76
N GLU A 11 11.48 -13.69 15.38
CA GLU A 11 11.97 -14.10 16.72
C GLU A 11 13.46 -14.41 16.72
N GLU A 12 13.94 -15.11 15.68
CA GLU A 12 15.36 -15.42 15.50
C GLU A 12 16.19 -14.14 15.30
N LEU A 13 15.71 -13.18 14.49
CA LEU A 13 16.39 -11.90 14.31
C LEU A 13 16.45 -11.09 15.61
N ILE A 14 15.37 -11.02 16.38
CA ILE A 14 15.34 -10.35 17.68
C ILE A 14 16.38 -10.98 18.62
N THR A 15 16.42 -12.31 18.68
CA THR A 15 17.38 -13.06 19.50
C THR A 15 18.80 -12.82 19.04
N TRP A 16 19.04 -12.81 17.73
CA TRP A 16 20.34 -12.57 17.13
C TRP A 16 20.84 -11.14 17.38
N PHE A 17 19.99 -10.11 17.28
CA PHE A 17 20.36 -8.74 17.64
C PHE A 17 20.56 -8.58 19.16
N GLY A 18 19.75 -9.25 19.99
CA GLY A 18 19.88 -9.21 21.44
C GLY A 18 21.17 -9.83 21.98
N ALA A 19 21.79 -10.74 21.22
CA ALA A 19 23.02 -11.43 21.63
C ALA A 19 24.30 -10.59 21.44
N ASP A 20 24.29 -9.56 20.60
CA ASP A 20 25.48 -8.76 20.26
C ASP A 20 25.08 -7.36 19.79
N ALA A 21 25.42 -6.35 20.59
CA ALA A 21 25.07 -4.96 20.35
C ALA A 21 25.81 -4.30 19.16
N SER A 22 26.80 -4.97 18.58
CA SER A 22 27.50 -4.46 17.39
C SER A 22 26.73 -4.71 16.09
N ARG A 23 25.77 -5.65 16.09
CA ARG A 23 24.98 -6.05 14.93
C ARG A 23 23.96 -4.99 14.56
N GLN A 24 23.83 -4.70 13.27
CA GLN A 24 22.89 -3.70 12.76
C GLN A 24 21.87 -4.33 11.82
N PRO A 25 20.64 -3.80 11.76
CA PRO A 25 19.63 -4.26 10.79
C PRO A 25 20.13 -4.28 9.33
N GLY A 26 21.02 -3.36 8.96
CA GLY A 26 21.61 -3.29 7.62
C GLY A 26 22.53 -4.46 7.25
N ASP A 27 22.95 -5.27 8.22
CA ASP A 27 23.81 -6.45 7.98
C ASP A 27 23.02 -7.67 7.48
N VAL A 28 21.68 -7.58 7.46
CA VAL A 28 20.79 -8.71 7.15
C VAL A 28 20.08 -8.47 5.82
N VAL A 29 20.22 -9.45 4.91
CA VAL A 29 19.42 -9.53 3.68
C VAL A 29 18.68 -10.85 3.65
N VAL A 30 17.37 -10.78 3.45
CA VAL A 30 16.50 -11.96 3.37
C VAL A 30 15.99 -12.09 1.94
N PHE A 31 16.31 -13.22 1.30
CA PHE A 31 15.80 -13.55 -0.03
C PHE A 31 14.55 -14.40 0.10
N VAL A 32 13.47 -13.95 -0.53
CA VAL A 32 12.18 -14.65 -0.53
C VAL A 32 11.79 -14.93 -1.98
N PRO A 33 11.45 -16.18 -2.32
CA PRO A 33 10.88 -16.47 -3.63
C PRO A 33 9.46 -15.87 -3.71
N ASN A 34 9.16 -15.20 -4.83
CA ASN A 34 7.86 -14.56 -5.09
C ASN A 34 7.45 -13.52 -4.01
N LEU A 35 8.24 -12.43 -3.96
CA LEU A 35 8.08 -11.35 -3.00
C LEU A 35 6.71 -10.62 -3.03
N PRO A 36 6.05 -10.40 -4.20
CA PRO A 36 4.76 -9.70 -4.23
C PRO A 36 3.67 -10.34 -3.36
N ASP A 37 3.57 -11.68 -3.36
CA ASP A 37 2.54 -12.40 -2.60
C ASP A 37 2.78 -12.36 -1.08
N ILE A 38 4.04 -12.19 -0.67
CA ILE A 38 4.48 -12.30 0.73
C ILE A 38 4.67 -10.91 1.36
N ALA A 39 4.89 -9.86 0.57
CA ALA A 39 5.12 -8.49 1.03
C ALA A 39 4.08 -7.97 2.06
N PRO A 40 2.75 -8.17 1.87
CA PRO A 40 1.76 -7.74 2.86
C PRO A 40 1.92 -8.46 4.21
N LEU A 41 2.30 -9.74 4.20
CA LEU A 41 2.53 -10.52 5.42
C LEU A 41 3.78 -10.04 6.16
N ILE A 42 4.84 -9.65 5.45
CA ILE A 42 6.05 -9.07 6.04
C ILE A 42 5.70 -7.78 6.79
N ALA A 43 4.98 -6.86 6.15
CA ALA A 43 4.56 -5.62 6.77
C ALA A 43 3.78 -5.88 8.07
N ASN A 44 2.85 -6.83 8.06
CA ASN A 44 2.05 -7.18 9.24
C ASN A 44 2.87 -7.80 10.37
N VAL A 45 3.70 -8.82 10.10
CA VAL A 45 4.46 -9.55 11.13
C VAL A 45 5.51 -8.68 11.80
N PHE A 46 6.16 -7.80 11.02
CA PHE A 46 7.25 -6.96 11.51
C PHE A 46 6.77 -5.63 12.12
N SER A 47 5.54 -5.17 11.80
CA SER A 47 4.91 -4.02 12.49
C SER A 47 4.17 -4.39 13.77
N SER A 48 3.66 -5.62 13.87
CA SER A 48 2.82 -6.07 14.99
C SER A 48 3.67 -6.71 16.08
N GLY A 49 4.19 -5.90 16.99
CA GLY A 49 5.08 -6.39 18.05
C GLY A 49 5.17 -5.50 19.28
N SER A 50 4.84 -6.04 20.46
CA SER A 50 5.16 -5.38 21.73
C SER A 50 6.65 -5.51 22.03
N GLY A 51 7.37 -4.38 22.07
CA GLY A 51 8.70 -4.28 22.68
C GLY A 51 9.87 -4.00 21.73
N PHE A 52 9.83 -4.48 20.48
CA PHE A 52 10.92 -4.22 19.53
C PHE A 52 10.39 -4.23 18.08
N SER A 53 10.46 -3.08 17.42
CA SER A 53 10.14 -2.91 16.00
C SER A 53 11.42 -3.03 15.19
N LEU A 54 11.49 -4.02 14.28
CA LEU A 54 12.59 -4.10 13.33
C LEU A 54 12.25 -3.26 12.11
N PRO A 55 13.09 -2.29 11.72
CA PRO A 55 12.91 -1.61 10.46
C PRO A 55 13.14 -2.61 9.32
N VAL A 56 12.13 -2.81 8.48
CA VAL A 56 12.19 -3.66 7.30
C VAL A 56 11.89 -2.82 6.07
N HIS A 57 12.70 -2.98 5.03
CA HIS A 57 12.48 -2.34 3.74
C HIS A 57 12.35 -3.42 2.66
N VAL A 58 11.17 -3.52 2.05
CA VAL A 58 10.88 -4.50 0.99
C VAL A 58 11.25 -3.88 -0.36
N THR A 59 12.26 -4.45 -1.04
CA THR A 59 12.74 -3.98 -2.35
C THR A 59 12.27 -4.90 -3.48
N GLY A 60 11.95 -4.34 -4.65
CA GLY A 60 11.63 -5.15 -5.84
C GLY A 60 10.15 -5.46 -6.04
N VAL A 61 9.27 -4.82 -5.28
CA VAL A 61 7.83 -4.78 -5.52
C VAL A 61 7.45 -3.36 -5.94
N VAL A 62 6.55 -3.21 -6.91
CA VAL A 62 5.93 -1.92 -7.20
C VAL A 62 5.14 -1.52 -5.95
N GLN A 63 5.47 -0.37 -5.37
CA GLN A 63 4.74 0.10 -4.19
C GLN A 63 3.28 0.37 -4.60
N PRO A 64 2.28 -0.15 -3.87
CA PRO A 64 0.86 0.06 -4.17
C PRO A 64 0.54 1.54 -4.36
N ASP A 65 1.14 2.41 -3.53
CA ASP A 65 0.98 3.86 -3.57
C ASP A 65 1.45 4.46 -4.90
N ALA A 66 2.55 3.95 -5.47
CA ALA A 66 3.06 4.43 -6.75
C ALA A 66 2.13 4.02 -7.91
N GLU A 67 1.54 2.83 -7.83
CA GLU A 67 0.55 2.37 -8.80
C GLU A 67 -0.76 3.17 -8.68
N GLN A 68 -1.24 3.44 -7.46
CA GLN A 68 -2.44 4.24 -7.21
C GLN A 68 -2.27 5.68 -7.74
N LEU A 69 -1.14 6.32 -7.45
CA LEU A 69 -0.83 7.65 -7.98
C LEU A 69 -0.75 7.64 -9.51
N TRP A 70 -0.16 6.59 -10.09
CA TRP A 70 -0.11 6.44 -11.54
C TRP A 70 -1.51 6.29 -12.16
N GLN A 71 -2.39 5.50 -11.55
CA GLN A 71 -3.78 5.34 -11.96
C GLN A 71 -4.55 6.66 -11.84
N ALA A 72 -4.34 7.44 -10.77
CA ALA A 72 -4.93 8.76 -10.62
C ALA A 72 -4.51 9.71 -11.75
N MET A 73 -3.21 9.77 -12.08
CA MET A 73 -2.70 10.61 -13.16
C MET A 73 -3.20 10.15 -14.53
N LEU A 74 -3.15 8.85 -14.82
CA LEU A 74 -3.59 8.31 -16.10
C LEU A 74 -5.11 8.42 -16.29
N GLY A 75 -5.87 8.25 -15.21
CA GLY A 75 -7.32 8.39 -15.19
C GLY A 75 -7.76 9.78 -15.65
N TYR A 76 -7.04 10.83 -15.26
CA TYR A 76 -7.30 12.20 -15.73
C TYR A 76 -7.25 12.31 -17.27
N PHE A 77 -6.23 11.74 -17.91
CA PHE A 77 -6.12 11.75 -19.38
C PHE A 77 -7.15 10.83 -20.05
N THR A 78 -7.47 9.71 -19.41
CA THR A 78 -8.49 8.75 -19.89
C THR A 78 -9.87 9.40 -19.89
N LEU A 79 -10.22 10.14 -18.84
CA LEU A 79 -11.47 10.90 -18.76
C LEU A 79 -11.59 11.93 -19.89
N LEU A 80 -10.53 12.68 -20.15
CA LEU A 80 -10.52 13.72 -21.18
C LEU A 80 -10.54 13.17 -22.62
N SER A 81 -10.01 11.96 -22.83
CA SER A 81 -9.96 11.32 -24.15
C SER A 81 -11.17 10.41 -24.43
N GLY A 82 -11.90 10.01 -23.39
CA GLY A 82 -13.08 9.16 -23.46
C GLY A 82 -14.39 9.92 -23.68
N ARG A 83 -15.51 9.23 -23.40
CA ARG A 83 -16.87 9.80 -23.49
C ARG A 83 -17.26 10.64 -22.26
N PHE A 84 -16.37 10.74 -21.28
CA PHE A 84 -16.60 11.44 -20.01
C PHE A 84 -17.93 11.01 -19.36
N SER A 85 -18.07 9.70 -19.08
CA SER A 85 -19.26 9.19 -18.43
C SER A 85 -19.25 9.49 -16.93
N ILE A 86 -20.43 9.55 -16.31
CA ILE A 86 -20.57 9.72 -14.86
C ILE A 86 -19.88 8.55 -14.14
N GLU A 87 -20.04 7.32 -14.62
CA GLU A 87 -19.41 6.13 -14.04
C GLU A 87 -17.89 6.24 -14.03
N ASP A 88 -17.26 6.56 -15.17
CA ASP A 88 -15.81 6.73 -15.27
C ASP A 88 -15.31 7.86 -14.34
N LEU A 89 -16.06 8.97 -14.27
CA LEU A 89 -15.73 10.10 -13.40
C LEU A 89 -15.80 9.72 -11.92
N MET A 90 -16.84 8.97 -11.53
CA MET A 90 -17.04 8.52 -10.16
C MET A 90 -15.95 7.53 -9.74
N ASP A 91 -15.59 6.58 -10.60
CA ASP A 91 -14.51 5.63 -10.36
C ASP A 91 -13.17 6.33 -10.17
N TRP A 92 -12.89 7.35 -10.99
CA TRP A 92 -11.67 8.15 -10.85
C TRP A 92 -11.67 9.01 -9.57
N LEU A 93 -12.79 9.67 -9.22
CA LEU A 93 -12.93 10.41 -7.97
C LEU A 93 -12.86 9.52 -6.73
N ALA A 94 -13.15 8.23 -6.85
CA ALA A 94 -13.03 7.27 -5.75
C ALA A 94 -11.57 6.92 -5.41
N LEU A 95 -10.59 7.26 -6.26
CA LEU A 95 -9.17 7.04 -5.99
C LEU A 95 -8.68 7.91 -4.82
N PRO A 96 -7.94 7.34 -3.84
CA PRO A 96 -7.49 8.09 -2.65
C PRO A 96 -6.65 9.33 -2.98
N ASP A 97 -5.72 9.24 -3.93
CA ASP A 97 -4.88 10.36 -4.34
C ASP A 97 -5.71 11.50 -4.97
N VAL A 98 -6.76 11.15 -5.72
CA VAL A 98 -7.67 12.13 -6.33
C VAL A 98 -8.50 12.81 -5.24
N GLN A 99 -9.08 12.06 -4.32
CA GLN A 99 -9.79 12.59 -3.15
C GLN A 99 -8.93 13.59 -2.38
N GLN A 100 -7.67 13.23 -2.12
CA GLN A 100 -6.73 14.10 -1.43
C GLN A 100 -6.41 15.36 -2.24
N CYS A 101 -6.19 15.26 -3.56
CA CYS A 101 -5.91 16.41 -4.41
C CYS A 101 -7.06 17.42 -4.46
N TYR A 102 -8.31 16.96 -4.38
CA TYR A 102 -9.52 17.80 -4.43
C TYR A 102 -10.14 18.10 -3.07
N ASP A 103 -9.53 17.64 -1.97
CA ASP A 103 -10.03 17.77 -0.59
C ASP A 103 -11.47 17.22 -0.45
N LEU A 104 -11.71 16.04 -1.02
CA LEU A 104 -12.98 15.34 -1.01
C LEU A 104 -12.92 14.12 -0.08
N SER A 105 -13.99 13.89 0.67
CA SER A 105 -14.23 12.62 1.36
C SER A 105 -14.97 11.63 0.46
N LEU A 106 -14.85 10.34 0.75
CA LEU A 106 -15.59 9.29 0.05
C LEU A 106 -17.12 9.52 0.09
N GLU A 107 -17.65 10.06 1.19
CA GLU A 107 -19.06 10.42 1.31
C GLU A 107 -19.44 11.57 0.37
N GLN A 108 -18.60 12.60 0.27
CA GLN A 108 -18.81 13.71 -0.66
C GLN A 108 -18.74 13.24 -2.12
N VAL A 109 -17.84 12.32 -2.45
CA VAL A 109 -17.79 11.66 -3.75
C VAL A 109 -19.11 10.95 -4.03
N GLY A 110 -19.60 10.10 -3.12
CA GLY A 110 -20.90 9.43 -3.29
C GLY A 110 -22.05 10.41 -3.56
N ARG A 111 -22.10 11.50 -2.77
CA ARG A 111 -23.12 12.55 -2.94
C ARG A 111 -23.01 13.30 -4.27
N LEU A 112 -21.80 13.54 -4.78
CA LEU A 112 -21.60 14.12 -6.12
C LEU A 112 -22.18 13.20 -7.20
N GLY A 113 -22.00 11.89 -7.07
CA GLY A 113 -22.59 10.92 -7.99
C GLY A 113 -24.12 10.98 -8.03
N GLU A 114 -24.75 11.05 -6.86
CA GLU A 114 -26.21 11.22 -6.75
C GLU A 114 -26.69 12.53 -7.41
N MET A 115 -26.02 13.65 -7.10
CA MET A 115 -26.37 14.96 -7.67
C MET A 115 -26.20 15.02 -9.18
N LEU A 116 -25.17 14.36 -9.72
CA LEU A 116 -24.94 14.28 -11.16
C LEU A 116 -26.01 13.42 -11.84
N ALA A 117 -26.37 12.28 -11.25
CA ALA A 117 -27.43 11.42 -11.76
C ALA A 117 -28.80 12.14 -11.76
N ASP A 118 -29.09 12.93 -10.73
CA ASP A 118 -30.32 13.72 -10.64
C ASP A 118 -30.35 14.89 -11.66
N ALA A 119 -29.19 15.38 -12.08
CA ALA A 119 -29.07 16.49 -13.01
C ALA A 119 -29.24 16.09 -14.49
N GLY A 120 -29.02 14.81 -14.84
CA GLY A 120 -29.19 14.27 -16.20
C GLY A 120 -27.90 14.12 -16.97
#